data_AF-A0A315XKT0-F1
#
_entry.id   AF-A0A315XKT0-F1
#
_cell.length_a   1.000
_cell.length_b   1.000
_cell.length_c   1.000
_cell.angle_alpha   90.00
_cell.angle_beta   90.00
_cell.angle_gamma   90.00
#
_symmetry.space_group_name_H-M   'P 1'
#
loop_
_entity.id
_entity.type
_entity.pdbx_description
1 polymer ?
#
loop_
_entity_poly.entity_id
_entity_poly.type
_entity_poly.pdbx_seq_one_letter_code
_entity_poly.pdbx_strand_id
1 'polypeptide(L)'
;MIKSLIKVTIFLRFYHKIILDDNNIIYFMKISGEIVFTYNDEENARLVFDSLEVDNENYLESNLNGKSINYNVTNDKLGSFLATVDDLISSEIVVEKILNKTKS
;
A
#
# COMPACT_ATOMS: atom_id res chain seq x y z
N MET A 1 9.51 10.48 23.62
CA MET A 1 8.51 9.68 22.89
C MET A 1 8.51 10.20 21.45
N ILE A 2 9.12 9.47 20.51
CA ILE A 2 9.09 9.87 19.10
C ILE A 2 7.63 9.69 18.66
N LYS A 3 6.89 10.78 18.46
CA LYS A 3 5.58 10.70 17.82
C LYS A 3 5.84 10.25 16.38
N SER A 4 5.32 9.09 16.00
CA SER A 4 5.31 8.68 14.60
C SER A 4 4.63 9.78 13.78
N LEU A 5 5.27 10.20 12.68
CA LEU A 5 4.74 11.23 11.78
C LEU A 5 3.72 10.68 10.79
N ILE A 6 3.50 9.36 10.81
CA ILE A 6 2.74 8.64 9.78
C ILE A 6 1.78 7.67 10.45
N LYS A 7 0.49 7.80 10.15
CA LYS A 7 -0.51 6.79 10.50
C LYS A 7 -0.72 5.89 9.29
N VAL A 8 -0.51 4.58 9.47
CA VAL A 8 -0.79 3.55 8.46
C VAL A 8 -2.15 2.93 8.73
N THR A 9 -2.99 2.84 7.72
CA THR A 9 -4.26 2.09 7.76
C THR A 9 -4.31 1.12 6.59
N ILE A 10 -4.64 -0.14 6.86
CA ILE A 10 -4.74 -1.19 5.85
C ILE A 10 -6.16 -1.75 5.86
N PHE A 11 -6.85 -1.66 4.72
CA PHE A 11 -8.13 -2.30 4.50
C PHE A 11 -7.94 -3.46 3.53
N LEU A 12 -8.31 -4.67 3.94
CA LEU A 12 -8.11 -5.87 3.15
C LEU A 12 -9.44 -6.52 2.78
N ARG A 13 -9.58 -6.91 1.51
CA ARG A 13 -10.73 -7.62 0.98
C ARG A 13 -10.29 -8.89 0.27
N PHE A 14 -10.93 -9.99 0.65
CA PHE A 14 -10.72 -11.30 0.04
C PHE A 14 -11.95 -11.68 -0.75
N TYR A 15 -11.75 -12.04 -2.00
CA TYR A 15 -12.77 -12.55 -2.89
C TYR A 15 -12.43 -13.99 -3.24
N HIS A 16 -13.39 -14.88 -3.03
CA HIS A 16 -13.27 -16.29 -3.35
C HIS A 16 -14.37 -16.65 -4.35
N LYS A 17 -14.00 -17.31 -5.44
CA LYS A 17 -14.95 -17.83 -6.42
C LYS A 17 -14.64 -19.30 -6.66
N ILE A 18 -15.67 -20.12 -6.48
CA ILE A 18 -15.63 -21.56 -6.75
C ILE A 18 -16.50 -21.80 -7.97
N ILE A 19 -15.95 -22.48 -8.98
CA ILE A 19 -16.69 -22.91 -10.17
C ILE A 19 -16.72 -24.43 -10.16
N LEU A 20 -17.93 -24.99 -10.26
CA LEU A 20 -18.15 -26.42 -10.43
C LEU A 20 -18.41 -26.67 -11.92
N ASP A 21 -17.53 -27.46 -12.53
CA ASP A 21 -17.68 -28.04 -13.86
C ASP A 21 -17.86 -29.56 -13.70
N ASP A 22 -18.42 -30.23 -14.69
CA ASP A 22 -18.93 -31.61 -14.62
C ASP A 22 -17.95 -32.63 -14.01
N ASN A 23 -16.64 -32.34 -14.02
CA ASN A 23 -15.61 -33.15 -13.33
C ASN A 23 -14.51 -32.34 -12.61
N ASN A 24 -14.64 -31.02 -12.47
CA ASN A 24 -13.57 -30.18 -11.90
C ASN A 24 -14.09 -29.14 -10.90
N ILE A 25 -13.29 -28.88 -9.86
CA ILE A 25 -13.47 -27.75 -8.95
C ILE A 25 -12.38 -26.74 -9.27
N ILE A 26 -12.76 -25.55 -9.76
CA ILE A 26 -11.82 -24.45 -10.00
C ILE A 26 -11.98 -23.41 -8.89
N TYR A 27 -10.88 -23.12 -8.19
CA TYR A 27 -10.83 -22.11 -7.13
C TYR A 27 -10.10 -20.88 -7.62
N PHE A 28 -10.74 -19.72 -7.48
CA PHE A 28 -10.13 -18.42 -7.71
C PHE A 28 -10.12 -17.64 -6.39
N MET A 29 -8.97 -17.04 -6.09
CA MET A 29 -8.81 -16.07 -5.02
C MET A 29 -8.36 -14.77 -5.64
N LYS A 30 -9.00 -13.67 -5.25
CA LYS A 30 -8.54 -12.31 -5.54
C LYS A 30 -8.46 -11.55 -4.23
N ILE A 31 -7.35 -10.88 -4.02
CA ILE A 31 -7.06 -10.05 -2.87
C ILE A 31 -6.99 -8.63 -3.36
N SER A 32 -7.65 -7.73 -2.64
CA SER A 32 -7.57 -6.29 -2.88
C SER A 32 -7.35 -5.61 -1.54
N GLY A 33 -6.31 -4.80 -1.47
CA GLY A 33 -5.96 -4.03 -0.29
C GLY A 33 -5.85 -2.56 -0.61
N GLU A 34 -6.38 -1.72 0.27
CA GLU A 34 -6.11 -0.29 0.29
C GLU A 34 -5.19 0.01 1.49
N ILE A 35 -4.04 0.62 1.21
CA ILE A 35 -3.05 1.02 2.20
C ILE A 35 -2.97 2.53 2.19
N VAL A 36 -3.27 3.16 3.31
CA VAL A 36 -3.30 4.62 3.43
C VAL A 36 -2.23 5.06 4.43
N PHE A 37 -1.26 5.83 3.93
CA PHE A 37 -0.27 6.52 4.74
C PHE A 37 -0.73 7.95 4.94
N THR A 38 -0.94 8.36 6.20
CA THR A 38 -1.37 9.72 6.54
C THR A 38 -0.28 10.46 7.28
N TYR A 39 0.20 11.54 6.70
CA TYR A 39 1.26 12.40 7.23
C TYR A 39 0.67 13.52 8.09
N ASN A 40 1.55 14.19 8.85
CA ASN A 40 1.17 15.34 9.66
C ASN A 40 0.80 16.57 8.82
N ASP A 41 1.43 16.75 7.66
CA ASP A 41 1.22 17.86 6.75
C ASP A 41 1.24 17.39 5.28
N GLU A 42 0.60 18.18 4.42
CA GLU A 42 0.45 17.90 2.99
C GLU A 42 1.78 18.03 2.22
N GLU A 43 2.68 18.89 2.68
CA GLU A 43 3.99 19.08 2.04
C GLU A 43 4.83 17.80 2.12
N ASN A 44 4.91 17.16 3.29
CA ASN A 44 5.60 15.89 3.43
C ASN A 44 4.95 14.81 2.58
N ALA A 45 3.61 14.70 2.60
CA ALA A 45 2.89 13.70 1.80
C ALA A 45 3.22 13.85 0.31
N ARG A 46 3.25 15.08 -0.18
CA ARG A 46 3.62 15.37 -1.57
C ARG A 46 5.07 15.05 -1.87
N LEU A 47 6.01 15.46 -1.00
CA LEU A 47 7.43 15.16 -1.18
C LEU A 47 7.70 13.66 -1.26
N VAL A 48 7.03 12.86 -0.40
CA VAL A 48 7.18 11.40 -0.44
C VAL A 48 6.55 10.82 -1.70
N PHE A 49 5.34 11.24 -2.07
CA PHE A 49 4.66 10.78 -3.27
C PHE A 49 5.49 11.03 -4.54
N ASP A 50 6.02 12.25 -4.68
CA ASP A 50 6.86 12.65 -5.80
C ASP A 50 8.21 11.90 -5.79
N SER A 51 8.69 11.42 -4.63
CA SER A 51 9.97 10.69 -4.52
C SER A 51 9.86 9.19 -4.77
N LEU A 52 8.71 8.59 -4.47
CA LEU A 52 8.51 7.14 -4.60
C LEU A 52 8.19 6.70 -6.03
N GLU A 53 7.77 7.64 -6.91
CA GLU A 53 7.43 7.42 -8.33
C GLU A 53 6.83 6.02 -8.58
N VAL A 54 5.72 5.72 -7.90
CA VAL A 54 5.05 4.43 -8.11
C VAL A 54 4.42 4.45 -9.49
N ASP A 55 5.04 3.73 -10.42
CA ASP A 55 4.47 3.43 -11.72
C ASP A 55 3.14 2.70 -11.50
N ASN A 56 2.04 3.41 -11.78
CA ASN A 56 0.68 2.92 -11.62
C ASN A 56 0.36 1.84 -12.66
N GLU A 57 0.97 0.67 -12.50
CA GLU A 57 0.91 -0.44 -13.43
C GLU A 57 0.48 -1.74 -12.75
N ASN A 58 -0.27 -2.54 -13.50
CA ASN A 58 -0.72 -3.90 -13.14
C ASN A 58 -1.51 -3.97 -11.82
N TYR A 59 -0.79 -4.18 -10.72
CA TYR A 59 -1.29 -4.67 -9.43
C TYR A 59 -1.17 -3.64 -8.31
N LEU A 60 -0.55 -2.49 -8.58
CA LEU A 60 -0.31 -1.42 -7.61
C LEU A 60 -0.68 -0.09 -8.27
N GLU A 61 -1.62 0.62 -7.66
CA GLU A 61 -1.96 1.99 -8.01
C GLU A 61 -1.74 2.88 -6.79
N SER A 62 -1.33 4.11 -7.00
CA SER A 62 -1.05 5.10 -5.97
C SER A 62 -1.70 6.44 -6.32
N ASN A 63 -2.17 7.14 -5.30
CA ASN A 63 -2.73 8.49 -5.44
C ASN A 63 -2.45 9.35 -4.20
N LEU A 64 -2.18 10.62 -4.41
CA LEU A 64 -2.04 11.62 -3.35
C LEU A 64 -3.40 12.29 -3.08
N ASN A 65 -3.83 12.30 -1.83
CA ASN A 65 -5.06 12.95 -1.37
C ASN A 65 -4.77 13.84 -0.15
N GLY A 66 -4.35 15.08 -0.42
CA GLY A 66 -3.92 16.03 0.60
C GLY A 66 -2.76 15.49 1.41
N LYS A 67 -2.97 15.28 2.72
CA LYS A 67 -1.95 14.73 3.64
C LYS A 67 -1.83 13.20 3.61
N SER A 68 -2.49 12.51 2.69
CA SER A 68 -2.51 11.05 2.63
C SER A 68 -2.07 10.53 1.28
N ILE A 69 -1.33 9.44 1.28
CA ILE A 69 -1.05 8.64 0.07
C ILE A 69 -1.84 7.34 0.18
N ASN A 70 -2.63 7.05 -0.84
CA ASN A 70 -3.44 5.84 -0.93
C ASN A 70 -2.82 4.91 -1.97
N TYR A 71 -2.55 3.67 -1.57
CA TYR A 71 -2.11 2.60 -2.43
C TYR A 71 -3.19 1.54 -2.55
N ASN A 72 -3.61 1.22 -3.77
CA ASN A 72 -4.49 0.10 -4.06
C ASN A 72 -3.66 -1.04 -4.62
N VAL A 73 -3.61 -2.15 -3.89
CA VAL A 73 -2.88 -3.36 -4.28
C VAL A 73 -3.91 -4.45 -4.61
N THR A 74 -3.78 -5.07 -5.77
CA THR A 74 -4.56 -6.26 -6.12
C THR A 74 -3.65 -7.44 -6.42
N ASN A 75 -3.99 -8.64 -5.97
CA ASN A 75 -3.18 -9.82 -6.23
C ASN A 75 -4.01 -11.10 -6.12
N ASP A 76 -3.59 -12.16 -6.82
CA ASP A 76 -4.25 -13.47 -6.74
C ASP A 76 -3.61 -14.38 -5.67
N LYS A 77 -2.45 -13.98 -5.13
CA LYS A 77 -1.70 -14.73 -4.10
C LYS A 77 -1.49 -13.88 -2.86
N LEU A 78 -1.83 -14.44 -1.70
CA LEU A 78 -1.63 -13.77 -0.41
C LEU A 78 -0.16 -13.46 -0.13
N GLY A 79 0.75 -14.40 -0.43
CA GLY A 79 2.18 -14.17 -0.22
C GLY A 79 2.72 -12.99 -1.02
N SER A 80 2.31 -12.87 -2.29
CA SER A 80 2.70 -11.75 -3.15
C SER A 80 2.11 -10.43 -2.67
N PHE A 81 0.84 -10.42 -2.25
CA PHE A 81 0.22 -9.24 -1.64
C PHE A 81 0.98 -8.78 -0.39
N LEU A 82 1.29 -9.70 0.53
CA LEU A 82 2.00 -9.37 1.77
C LEU A 82 3.41 -8.84 1.51
N ALA A 83 4.12 -9.40 0.53
CA ALA A 83 5.43 -8.89 0.13
C ALA A 83 5.35 -7.43 -0.36
N THR A 84 4.39 -7.10 -1.24
CA THR A 84 4.20 -5.73 -1.70
C THR A 84 3.86 -4.76 -0.56
N VAL A 85 3.01 -5.19 0.38
CA VAL A 85 2.70 -4.37 1.56
C VAL A 85 3.94 -4.13 2.43
N ASP A 86 4.77 -5.16 2.63
CA ASP A 86 5.99 -5.07 3.42
C ASP A 86 7.02 -4.13 2.77
N ASP A 87 7.16 -4.19 1.45
CA ASP A 87 8.01 -3.28 0.67
C ASP A 87 7.55 -1.82 0.78
N LEU A 88 6.23 -1.57 0.69
CA LEU A 88 5.65 -0.23 0.84
C LEU A 88 5.88 0.34 2.24
N ILE A 89 5.61 -0.44 3.29
CA ILE A 89 5.80 -0.02 4.68
C ILE A 89 7.29 0.24 4.97
N SER A 90 8.17 -0.63 4.47
CA SER A 90 9.62 -0.50 4.68
C SER A 90 10.17 0.75 4.00
N SER A 91 9.75 1.01 2.76
CA SER A 91 10.09 2.25 2.04
C SER A 91 9.65 3.48 2.82
N GLU A 92 8.43 3.46 3.34
CA GLU A 92 7.88 4.58 4.09
C GLU A 92 8.66 4.89 5.38
N ILE A 93 9.06 3.85 6.12
CA ILE A 93 9.88 3.99 7.34
C ILE A 93 11.23 4.64 7.02
N VAL A 94 11.83 4.31 5.88
CA VAL A 94 13.11 4.92 5.45
C VAL A 94 12.92 6.40 5.14
N VAL A 95 11.86 6.74 4.40
CA VAL A 95 11.54 8.12 4.05
C VAL A 95 11.25 8.96 5.30
N GLU A 96 10.49 8.43 6.26
CA GLU A 96 10.24 9.11 7.54
C GLU A 96 11.54 9.43 8.30
N LYS A 97 12.51 8.50 8.30
CA LYS A 97 13.82 8.72 8.94
C LYS A 97 14.63 9.81 8.24
N ILE A 98 14.54 9.92 6.91
CA ILE A 98 15.20 10.97 6.14
C ILE A 98 14.58 12.33 6.47
N LEU A 99 13.25 12.44 6.39
CA LEU A 99 12.52 13.68 6.69
C LEU A 99 12.82 14.20 8.11
N ASN A 100 12.92 13.31 9.09
CA ASN A 100 13.26 13.67 10.47
C ASN A 100 14.70 14.19 10.62
N LYS A 101 15.64 13.69 9.83
CA LYS A 101 17.04 14.15 9.87
C LYS A 101 17.23 15.49 9.17
N THR A 102 16.47 15.76 8.11
CA THR A 102 16.61 17.00 7.32
C THR A 102 15.93 18.20 7.99
N LYS A 103 14.96 17.99 8.88
CA LYS A 103 14.31 19.05 9.68
C LYS A 103 15.08 19.42 10.97
N SER A 104 16.23 18.81 11.23
CA SER A 104 17.04 19.01 12.45
C SER A 104 18.25 19.91 12.23
#